data_AF-A0A892ZKV5-F1
#
_entry.id   AF-A0A892ZKV5-F1
#
_cell.length_a   1.000
_cell.length_b   1.000
_cell.length_c   1.000
_cell.angle_alpha   90.00
_cell.angle_beta   90.00
_cell.angle_gamma   90.00
#
_symmetry.space_group_name_H-M   'P 1'
#
loop_
_entity.id
_entity.type
_entity.pdbx_description
1 polymer ?
#
loop_
_entity_poly.entity_id
_entity_poly.type
_entity_poly.pdbx_seq_one_letter_code
_entity_poly.pdbx_strand_id
1 'polypeptide(L)'
;MGIFERFLSVWVGLAMVAGVLLGLALPQGFQAVARLEVAHVNLPVAVLIWLMIYPMMIQIDWSAVKDVGKRPRGLLLTLAINWLIV
;
A
#
# COMPACT_ATOMS: atom_id res chain seq x y z
N MET A 1 7.01 -19.07 -13.08
CA MET A 1 7.81 -17.90 -12.65
C MET A 1 8.08 -17.05 -13.87
N GLY A 2 7.24 -16.05 -14.09
CA GLY A 2 7.42 -15.12 -15.20
C GLY A 2 8.70 -14.29 -15.02
N ILE A 3 9.26 -13.79 -16.11
CA ILE A 3 10.45 -12.91 -16.09
C ILE A 3 10.19 -11.69 -15.18
N PHE A 4 8.95 -11.20 -15.13
CA PHE A 4 8.50 -10.12 -14.25
C PHE A 4 8.64 -10.45 -12.75
N GLU A 5 8.14 -11.62 -12.30
CA GLU A 5 8.21 -12.03 -10.90
C GLU A 5 9.66 -12.23 -10.45
N ARG A 6 10.52 -12.77 -11.33
CA ARG A 6 11.93 -13.02 -11.03
C ARG A 6 12.74 -11.74 -10.87
N PHE A 7 12.43 -10.70 -11.62
CA PHE A 7 13.14 -9.41 -11.59
C PHE A 7 12.34 -8.30 -10.88
N LEU A 8 11.32 -8.65 -10.11
CA LEU A 8 10.41 -7.69 -9.47
C LEU A 8 11.18 -6.67 -8.61
N SER A 9 12.18 -7.10 -7.84
CA SER A 9 13.03 -6.20 -7.06
C SER A 9 13.82 -5.21 -7.92
N VAL A 10 14.31 -5.64 -9.09
CA VAL A 10 15.03 -4.77 -10.03
C VAL A 10 14.09 -3.75 -10.66
N TRP A 11 12.89 -4.19 -11.07
CA TRP A 11 11.85 -3.31 -11.62
C TRP A 11 11.38 -2.28 -10.59
N VAL A 12 11.16 -2.69 -9.34
CA VAL A 12 10.81 -1.78 -8.23
C VAL A 12 11.93 -0.78 -7.98
N GLY A 13 13.19 -1.23 -7.97
CA GLY A 13 14.35 -0.34 -7.82
C GLY A 13 14.46 0.69 -8.94
N LEU A 14 14.30 0.27 -10.20
CA LEU A 14 14.28 1.17 -11.35
C LEU A 14 13.12 2.16 -11.28
N ALA A 15 11.93 1.72 -10.87
CA ALA A 15 10.77 2.59 -10.71
C ALA A 15 10.99 3.65 -9.61
N MET A 16 11.61 3.29 -8.48
CA MET A 16 11.98 4.26 -7.44
C MET A 16 12.96 5.30 -7.97
N VAL A 17 14.05 4.86 -8.62
CA VAL A 17 15.07 5.78 -9.16
C VAL A 17 14.46 6.71 -10.22
N ALA A 18 13.69 6.16 -11.14
CA ALA A 18 12.99 6.94 -12.16
C ALA A 18 12.00 7.94 -11.54
N GLY A 19 11.22 7.50 -10.53
CA GLY A 19 10.28 8.36 -9.81
C GLY A 19 10.97 9.52 -9.10
N VAL A 20 12.10 9.28 -8.43
CA VAL A 20 12.88 10.33 -7.76
C VAL A 20 13.46 11.30 -8.77
N LEU A 21 14.07 10.82 -9.85
CA LEU A 21 14.65 11.67 -10.89
C LEU A 21 13.58 12.52 -11.59
N LEU A 22 12.42 11.95 -11.90
CA LEU A 22 11.29 12.68 -12.46
C LEU A 22 10.71 13.71 -11.49
N GLY A 23 10.63 13.38 -10.20
CA GLY A 23 10.20 14.33 -9.16
C GLY A 23 11.15 15.52 -9.01
N LEU A 24 12.47 15.29 -9.18
CA LEU A 24 13.49 16.34 -9.16
C LEU A 24 13.50 17.18 -10.46
N ALA A 25 13.27 16.56 -11.61
CA ALA A 25 13.28 17.23 -12.92
C ALA A 25 11.99 18.03 -13.21
N LEU A 26 10.83 17.58 -12.70
CA LEU A 26 9.52 18.21 -12.89
C LEU A 26 8.85 18.55 -11.54
N PRO A 27 9.46 19.42 -10.72
CA PRO A 27 8.92 19.79 -9.42
C PRO A 27 7.55 20.47 -9.53
N GLN A 28 7.28 21.17 -10.64
CA GLN A 28 5.99 21.82 -10.88
C GLN A 28 4.85 20.84 -11.20
N GLY A 29 5.15 19.71 -11.86
CA GLY A 29 4.16 18.65 -12.13
C GLY A 29 3.78 17.90 -10.84
N PHE A 30 4.78 17.60 -10.00
CA PHE A 30 4.56 17.06 -8.66
C PHE A 30 3.84 18.05 -7.76
N GLN A 31 4.17 19.35 -7.83
CA GLN A 31 3.43 20.39 -7.11
C GLN A 31 2.00 20.55 -7.61
N ALA A 32 1.71 20.34 -8.90
CA ALA A 32 0.33 20.36 -9.40
C ALA A 32 -0.49 19.19 -8.83
N VAL A 33 0.12 18.00 -8.71
CA VAL A 33 -0.50 16.84 -8.05
C VAL A 33 -0.60 17.04 -6.52
N ALA A 34 0.39 17.69 -5.90
CA ALA A 34 0.33 18.06 -4.48
C ALA A 34 -0.67 19.21 -4.22
N ARG A 35 -0.91 20.10 -5.20
CA ARG A 35 -1.97 21.12 -5.12
C ARG A 35 -3.37 20.54 -5.29
N LEU A 36 -3.47 19.30 -5.80
CA LEU A 36 -4.69 18.49 -5.71
C LEU A 36 -4.86 17.86 -4.31
N GLU A 37 -3.96 18.13 -3.36
CA GLU A 37 -4.24 17.93 -1.94
C GLU A 37 -5.20 18.99 -1.44
N VAL A 38 -6.43 18.57 -1.16
CA VAL A 38 -7.34 19.33 -0.32
C VAL A 38 -7.17 18.77 1.09
N ALA A 39 -6.67 19.60 2.02
CA ALA A 39 -6.47 19.25 3.43
C ALA A 39 -5.52 18.05 3.70
N HIS A 40 -4.32 18.05 3.09
CA HIS A 40 -3.28 17.00 3.26
C HIS A 40 -3.69 15.60 2.80
N VAL A 41 -4.82 15.46 2.09
CA VAL A 41 -5.24 14.19 1.48
C VAL A 41 -5.16 14.32 -0.04
N ASN A 42 -4.20 13.62 -0.63
CA ASN A 42 -4.02 13.57 -2.07
C ASN A 42 -5.12 12.68 -2.68
N LEU A 43 -6.16 13.30 -3.24
CA LEU A 43 -7.32 12.62 -3.87
C LEU A 43 -6.90 11.50 -4.85
N PRO A 44 -5.96 11.73 -5.78
CA PRO A 44 -5.36 10.68 -6.59
C PRO A 44 -4.83 9.48 -5.79
N VAL A 45 -4.12 9.73 -4.69
CA VAL A 45 -3.57 8.68 -3.82
C VAL A 45 -4.69 7.92 -3.11
N ALA A 46 -5.73 8.61 -2.65
CA ALA A 46 -6.89 7.97 -2.03
C ALA A 46 -7.58 6.97 -2.99
N VAL A 47 -7.72 7.33 -4.28
CA VAL A 47 -8.27 6.42 -5.31
C VAL A 47 -7.34 5.22 -5.54
N LEU A 48 -6.02 5.45 -5.61
CA LEU A 48 -5.03 4.37 -5.77
C LEU A 48 -5.07 3.38 -4.59
N ILE A 49 -5.12 3.89 -3.36
CA ILE A 49 -5.23 3.06 -2.15
C ILE A 49 -6.56 2.28 -2.18
N TRP A 50 -7.68 2.94 -2.53
CA TRP A 50 -8.98 2.28 -2.63
C TRP A 50 -8.97 1.14 -3.66
N LEU A 51 -8.38 1.37 -4.84
CA LEU A 51 -8.26 0.38 -5.90
C LEU A 51 -7.38 -0.82 -5.47
N MET A 52 -6.42 -0.61 -4.57
CA MET A 52 -5.58 -1.67 -4.00
C MET A 52 -6.29 -2.45 -2.87
N ILE A 53 -7.04 -1.76 -2.01
CA ILE A 53 -7.76 -2.38 -0.88
C ILE A 53 -8.96 -3.20 -1.37
N TYR A 54 -9.70 -2.69 -2.36
CA TYR A 54 -10.91 -3.33 -2.89
C TYR A 54 -10.72 -4.81 -3.32
N PRO A 55 -9.73 -5.18 -4.16
CA PRO A 55 -9.51 -6.56 -4.56
C PRO A 55 -9.09 -7.45 -3.38
N MET A 56 -8.34 -6.91 -2.40
CA MET A 56 -8.00 -7.67 -1.20
C MET A 56 -9.25 -7.97 -0.37
N MET A 57 -10.16 -6.99 -0.22
CA MET A 57 -11.41 -7.19 0.54
C MET A 57 -12.32 -8.26 -0.07
N ILE A 58 -12.39 -8.34 -1.41
CA ILE A 58 -13.19 -9.36 -2.11
C ILE A 58 -12.61 -10.77 -1.89
N GLN A 59 -11.29 -10.88 -1.73
CA GLN A 59 -10.62 -12.15 -1.49
C GLN A 59 -10.75 -12.65 -0.04
N ILE A 60 -11.25 -11.82 0.88
CA ILE A 60 -11.42 -12.21 2.29
C ILE A 60 -12.60 -13.18 2.41
N ASP A 61 -12.30 -14.37 2.92
CA ASP A 61 -13.31 -15.34 3.32
C ASP A 61 -13.89 -14.97 4.68
N TRP A 62 -15.16 -14.54 4.69
CA TRP A 62 -15.92 -14.18 5.88
C TRP A 62 -16.07 -15.34 6.88
N SER A 63 -15.99 -16.59 6.41
CA SER A 63 -16.02 -17.78 7.28
C SER A 63 -14.77 -17.84 8.16
N ALA A 64 -13.59 -17.57 7.59
CA ALA A 64 -12.34 -17.53 8.32
C ALA A 64 -12.33 -16.42 9.39
N VAL A 65 -12.92 -15.26 9.08
CA VAL A 65 -13.07 -14.15 10.03
C VAL A 65 -13.90 -14.55 11.26
N LYS A 66 -14.93 -15.38 11.07
CA LYS A 66 -15.76 -15.88 12.19
C LYS A 66 -15.00 -16.88 13.07
N ASP A 67 -14.14 -17.69 12.49
CA ASP A 67 -13.32 -18.67 13.23
C ASP A 67 -12.16 -18.03 14.00
N VAL A 68 -11.65 -16.88 13.56
CA VAL A 68 -10.65 -16.08 14.26
C VAL A 68 -11.09 -15.74 15.69
N GLY A 69 -12.39 -15.50 15.91
CA GLY A 69 -12.96 -15.25 17.24
C GLY A 69 -12.83 -16.43 18.22
N LYS A 70 -12.64 -17.67 17.72
CA LYS A 70 -12.49 -18.86 18.56
C LYS A 70 -11.09 -19.02 19.16
N ARG A 71 -10.06 -18.35 18.59
CA ARG A 71 -8.67 -18.39 19.09
C ARG A 71 -8.04 -16.99 19.12
N PRO A 72 -8.53 -16.08 20.00
CA PRO A 72 -8.12 -14.68 19.99
C PRO A 72 -6.69 -14.44 20.47
N ARG A 73 -6.12 -15.33 21.28
CA ARG A 73 -4.80 -15.14 21.92
C ARG A 73 -3.67 -14.91 20.91
N GLY A 74 -3.67 -15.62 19.79
CA GLY A 74 -2.65 -15.48 18.75
C GLY A 74 -2.75 -14.15 18.00
N LEU A 75 -3.96 -13.72 17.64
CA LEU A 75 -4.16 -12.43 17.00
C LEU A 75 -3.87 -11.27 17.94
N LEU A 76 -4.33 -11.34 19.20
CA LEU A 76 -4.08 -10.28 20.18
C LEU A 76 -2.60 -10.07 20.44
N LEU A 77 -1.83 -11.16 20.54
CA LEU A 77 -0.37 -11.06 20.70
C LEU A 77 0.28 -10.42 19.46
N THR A 78 -0.13 -10.84 18.26
CA THR A 78 0.40 -10.27 17.01
C THR A 78 0.06 -8.79 16.87
N LEU A 79 -1.18 -8.41 17.21
CA LEU A 79 -1.63 -7.02 17.18
C LEU A 79 -0.89 -6.17 18.22
N ALA A 80 -0.73 -6.69 19.45
CA ALA A 80 0.03 -6.02 20.50
C ALA A 80 1.49 -5.81 20.09
N ILE A 81 2.15 -6.81 19.52
CA ILE A 81 3.52 -6.65 19.03
C ILE A 81 3.56 -5.64 17.87
N ASN A 82 2.65 -5.75 16.89
CA ASN A 82 2.65 -4.90 15.71
C ASN A 82 2.35 -3.42 16.00
N TRP A 83 1.62 -3.11 17.07
CA TRP A 83 1.23 -1.73 17.39
C TRP A 83 1.95 -1.14 18.61
N LEU A 84 2.39 -1.97 19.57
CA LEU A 84 3.01 -1.52 20.81
C LEU A 84 4.54 -1.54 20.74
N ILE A 85 5.12 -2.35 19.84
CA ILE A 85 6.58 -2.48 19.68
C ILE A 85 7.07 -1.81 18.40
N VAL A 86 6.33 -1.94 17.30
CA VAL A 86 6.63 -1.29 16.01
C VAL A 86 5.99 0.09 15.98
#